data_AF-A0A454CPR9-F1
#
_entry.id   AF-A0A454CPR9-F1
#
_cell.length_a   1.000
_cell.length_b   1.000
_cell.length_c   1.000
_cell.angle_alpha   90.00
_cell.angle_beta   90.00
_cell.angle_gamma   90.00
#
_symmetry.space_group_name_H-M   'P 1'
#
loop_
_entity.id
_entity.type
_entity.pdbx_description
1 polymer ?
#
loop_
_entity_poly.entity_id
_entity_poly.type
_entity_poly.pdbx_seq_one_letter_code
_entity_poly.pdbx_strand_id
1 'polypeptide(L)'
;MVDSERLCCQALVNVFSQYGAEMSFDECVEHFKGGKLADILRDAKELMSVNASIDVLEPQYREELQKLFVRHLQPMDGAKRLIQFLDSHNIEYCVASNGP
;
A
#
# COMPACT_ATOMS: atom_id res chain seq x y z
N MET A 1 3.88 -4.82 -11.60
CA MET A 1 4.08 -3.67 -12.52
C MET A 1 4.49 -2.40 -11.77
N VAL A 2 3.94 -2.17 -10.58
CA VAL A 2 4.26 -1.06 -9.68
C VAL A 2 4.56 -1.63 -8.29
N ASP A 3 5.27 -0.89 -7.46
CA ASP A 3 5.44 -1.22 -6.04
C ASP A 3 4.46 -0.37 -5.20
N SER A 4 3.20 -0.80 -5.16
CA SER A 4 2.16 -0.15 -4.36
C SER A 4 2.20 -0.55 -2.89
N GLU A 5 2.84 -1.66 -2.55
CA GLU A 5 2.83 -2.24 -1.20
C GLU A 5 3.61 -1.38 -0.21
N ARG A 6 4.74 -0.82 -0.64
CA ARG A 6 5.48 0.18 0.16
C ARG A 6 4.63 1.42 0.46
N LEU A 7 3.87 1.90 -0.51
CA LEU A 7 2.99 3.05 -0.32
C LEU A 7 1.82 2.72 0.61
N CYS A 8 1.29 1.50 0.57
CA CYS A 8 0.33 1.01 1.55
C CYS A 8 0.88 1.04 2.97
N CYS A 9 2.11 0.54 3.17
CA CYS A 9 2.77 0.56 4.49
C CYS A 9 3.02 2.00 4.96
N GLN A 10 3.48 2.88 4.07
CA GLN A 10 3.69 4.28 4.40
C GLN A 10 2.39 4.99 4.80
N ALA A 11 1.26 4.68 4.15
CA ALA A 11 -0.04 5.22 4.54
C ALA A 11 -0.46 4.78 5.96
N LEU A 12 -0.17 3.52 6.35
CA LEU A 12 -0.42 3.05 7.72
C LEU A 12 0.41 3.85 8.73
N VAL A 13 1.72 3.97 8.50
CA VAL A 13 2.60 4.76 9.38
C VAL A 13 2.09 6.20 9.50
N ASN A 14 1.81 6.86 8.37
CA ASN A 14 1.37 8.25 8.35
C ASN A 14 0.06 8.48 9.10
N VAL A 15 -0.92 7.59 8.97
CA VAL A 15 -2.21 7.72 9.66
C VAL A 15 -2.07 7.42 11.14
N PHE A 16 -1.43 6.31 11.49
CA PHE A 16 -1.36 5.87 12.89
C PHE A 16 -0.43 6.75 13.74
N SER A 17 0.60 7.36 13.15
CA SER A 17 1.41 8.37 13.85
C SER A 17 0.60 9.59 14.29
N GLN A 18 -0.52 9.92 13.62
CA GLN A 18 -1.44 10.99 14.06
C GLN A 18 -2.16 10.65 15.37
N TYR A 19 -2.22 9.35 15.71
CA TYR A 19 -2.80 8.84 16.95
C TYR A 19 -1.75 8.50 18.01
N GLY A 20 -0.49 8.91 17.80
CA GLY A 20 0.61 8.67 18.73
C GLY A 20 1.27 7.30 18.62
N ALA A 21 1.04 6.56 17.53
CA ALA A 21 1.75 5.31 17.29
C ALA A 21 3.22 5.56 16.93
N GLU A 22 4.12 4.84 17.61
CA GLU A 22 5.55 4.80 17.32
C GLU A 22 5.87 3.49 16.57
N MET A 23 5.63 3.47 15.26
CA MET A 23 6.01 2.36 14.41
C MET A 23 6.80 2.89 13.21
N SER A 24 7.98 2.32 12.97
CA SER A 24 8.79 2.68 11.82
C SER A 24 8.24 2.09 10.52
N PHE A 25 8.65 2.67 9.39
CA PHE A 25 8.32 2.14 8.08
C PHE A 25 8.83 0.71 7.89
N ASP A 26 10.05 0.41 8.34
CA ASP A 26 10.66 -0.90 8.16
C ASP A 26 9.89 -1.98 8.95
N GLU A 27 9.53 -1.68 10.21
CA GLU A 27 8.66 -2.57 11.02
C GLU A 27 7.30 -2.78 10.34
N CYS A 28 6.73 -1.73 9.73
CA CYS A 28 5.47 -1.84 8.98
C CYS A 28 5.58 -2.83 7.82
N VAL A 29 6.63 -2.70 7.01
CA VAL A 29 6.85 -3.55 5.84
C VAL A 29 7.15 -4.99 6.23
N GLU A 30 7.77 -5.23 7.38
CA GLU A 30 7.99 -6.58 7.90
C GLU A 30 6.70 -7.24 8.38
N HIS A 31 5.82 -6.48 9.04
CA HIS A 31 4.56 -6.98 9.60
C HIS A 31 3.43 -7.12 8.58
N PHE A 32 3.33 -6.22 7.61
CA PHE A 32 2.19 -6.14 6.70
C PHE A 32 2.62 -6.45 5.26
N LYS A 33 2.33 -7.68 4.81
CA LYS A 33 2.52 -8.13 3.42
C LYS A 33 1.28 -8.84 2.91
N GLY A 34 0.60 -8.21 1.95
CA GLY A 34 -0.69 -8.67 1.45
C GLY A 34 -1.79 -8.76 2.53
N GLY A 35 -3.03 -9.00 2.09
CA GLY A 35 -4.19 -9.11 2.98
C GLY A 35 -5.30 -8.13 2.65
N LYS A 36 -6.46 -8.31 3.30
CA LYS A 36 -7.59 -7.39 3.15
C LYS A 36 -7.34 -6.15 4.00
N LEU A 37 -7.70 -4.98 3.46
CA LEU A 37 -7.49 -3.71 4.17
C LEU A 37 -8.08 -3.70 5.59
N ALA A 38 -9.30 -4.23 5.76
CA ALA A 38 -9.96 -4.26 7.06
C ALA A 38 -9.21 -5.14 8.08
N ASP A 39 -8.55 -6.22 7.63
CA ASP A 39 -7.73 -7.08 8.50
C ASP A 39 -6.43 -6.35 8.86
N ILE A 40 -5.76 -5.74 7.87
CA ILE A 40 -4.53 -4.96 8.07
C ILE A 40 -4.76 -3.80 9.05
N LEU A 41 -5.85 -3.04 8.92
CA LEU A 41 -6.16 -1.93 9.83
C LEU A 41 -6.46 -2.41 11.25
N ARG A 42 -7.12 -3.56 11.40
CA ARG A 42 -7.38 -4.18 12.70
C ARG A 42 -6.08 -4.61 13.36
N ASP A 43 -5.24 -5.33 12.62
CA ASP A 43 -3.96 -5.83 13.10
C ASP A 43 -3.01 -4.67 13.45
N ALA A 44 -2.96 -3.62 12.62
CA ALA A 44 -2.19 -2.40 12.91
C ALA A 44 -2.69 -1.67 14.15
N LYS A 45 -4.02 -1.60 14.34
CA LYS A 45 -4.62 -1.01 15.54
C LYS A 45 -4.24 -1.76 16.81
N GLU A 46 -4.27 -3.09 16.78
CA GLU A 46 -3.87 -3.93 17.91
C GLU A 46 -2.37 -3.80 18.18
N LEU A 47 -1.54 -3.89 17.13
CA LEU A 47 -0.08 -3.80 17.22
C LEU A 47 0.38 -2.46 17.82
N MET A 48 -0.25 -1.36 17.40
CA MET A 48 0.14 -0.01 17.80
C MET A 48 -0.64 0.54 19.00
N SER A 49 -1.54 -0.26 19.58
CA SER A 49 -2.39 0.16 20.71
C SER A 49 -3.18 1.46 20.45
N VAL A 50 -3.61 1.70 19.20
CA VAL A 50 -4.36 2.90 18.82
C VAL A 50 -5.83 2.76 19.20
N ASN A 51 -6.35 3.70 19.98
CA ASN A 51 -7.75 3.71 20.40
C ASN A 51 -8.65 4.54 19.46
N ALA A 52 -8.76 4.11 18.20
CA ALA A 52 -9.67 4.66 17.21
C ALA A 52 -10.54 3.55 16.56
N SER A 53 -11.73 3.87 16.07
CA SER A 53 -12.55 2.87 15.34
C SER A 53 -12.04 2.69 13.92
N ILE A 54 -12.24 1.50 13.35
CA ILE A 54 -11.90 1.22 11.95
C ILE A 54 -12.67 2.15 11.00
N ASP A 55 -13.93 2.49 11.34
CA ASP A 55 -14.75 3.42 10.57
C ASP A 55 -14.14 4.84 10.45
N VAL A 56 -13.27 5.22 11.39
CA VAL A 56 -12.53 6.49 11.34
C VAL A 56 -11.18 6.32 10.65
N LEU A 57 -10.47 5.22 10.92
CA LEU A 57 -9.15 4.95 10.38
C LEU A 57 -9.18 4.63 8.88
N GLU A 58 -10.18 3.89 8.41
CA GLU A 58 -10.25 3.44 7.02
C GLU A 58 -10.36 4.60 6.01
N PRO A 59 -11.25 5.59 6.19
CA PRO A 59 -11.31 6.74 5.28
C PRO A 59 -10.01 7.54 5.24
N GLN A 60 -9.38 7.76 6.40
CA GLN A 60 -8.12 8.49 6.51
C GLN A 60 -6.98 7.75 5.81
N TYR A 61 -6.92 6.43 6.01
CA TYR A 61 -5.98 5.57 5.31
C TYR A 61 -6.17 5.63 3.80
N ARG A 62 -7.40 5.53 3.30
CA ARG A 62 -7.69 5.57 1.86
C ARG A 62 -7.32 6.92 1.27
N GLU A 63 -7.60 8.02 1.96
CA GLU A 63 -7.23 9.36 1.52
C GLU A 63 -5.70 9.52 1.46
N GLU A 64 -4.98 9.07 2.48
CA GLU A 64 -3.52 9.14 2.51
C GLU A 64 -2.88 8.24 1.45
N LEU A 65 -3.40 7.02 1.28
CA LEU A 65 -2.96 6.11 0.24
C LEU A 65 -3.13 6.71 -1.15
N GLN A 66 -4.27 7.35 -1.42
CA GLN A 66 -4.52 8.02 -2.70
C GLN A 66 -3.51 9.14 -2.94
N LYS A 67 -3.22 9.97 -1.92
CA LYS A 67 -2.20 11.04 -2.02
C LYS A 67 -0.83 10.46 -2.35
N LEU A 68 -0.43 9.39 -1.67
CA LEU A 68 0.83 8.70 -1.92
C LEU A 68 0.87 8.09 -3.32
N PHE A 69 -0.23 7.51 -3.80
CA PHE A 69 -0.28 6.94 -5.14
C PHE A 69 -0.10 8.00 -6.21
N VAL A 70 -0.83 9.13 -6.11
CA VAL A 70 -0.70 10.24 -7.07
C VAL A 70 0.73 10.78 -7.12
N ARG A 71 1.41 10.84 -5.97
CA ARG A 71 2.76 11.45 -5.87
C ARG A 71 3.90 10.49 -6.16
N HIS A 72 3.78 9.22 -5.78
CA HIS A 72 4.91 8.32 -5.65
C HIS A 72 4.73 6.97 -6.36
N LEU A 73 3.53 6.63 -6.84
CA LEU A 73 3.36 5.37 -7.56
C LEU A 73 4.10 5.43 -8.89
N GLN A 74 5.14 4.62 -9.02
CA GLN A 74 5.96 4.56 -10.22
C GLN A 74 6.06 3.12 -10.74
N PRO A 75 6.22 2.93 -12.06
CA PRO A 75 6.53 1.63 -12.63
C PRO A 75 7.80 1.07 -11.99
N MET A 76 7.79 -0.23 -11.69
CA MET A 76 9.00 -0.92 -11.24
C MET A 76 10.07 -0.89 -12.33
N ASP A 77 11.34 -0.96 -11.92
CA ASP A 77 12.44 -1.06 -12.84
C ASP A 77 12.25 -2.23 -13.81
N GLY A 78 12.45 -1.95 -15.10
CA GLY A 78 12.26 -2.93 -16.17
C GLY A 78 10.80 -3.21 -16.54
N ALA A 79 9.79 -2.73 -15.80
CA ALA A 79 8.38 -2.97 -16.15
C ALA A 79 8.04 -2.44 -17.55
N LYS A 80 8.44 -1.20 -17.87
CA LYS A 80 8.25 -0.62 -19.21
C LYS A 80 8.96 -1.43 -20.31
N ARG A 81 10.19 -1.89 -20.02
CA ARG A 81 11.00 -2.69 -20.95
C ARG A 81 10.35 -4.05 -21.22
N LEU A 82 9.78 -4.68 -20.19
CA LEU A 82 9.08 -5.95 -20.33
C LEU A 82 7.84 -5.82 -21.22
N ILE A 83 7.00 -4.81 -20.99
CA ILE A 83 5.81 -4.55 -21.83
C ILE A 83 6.23 -4.34 -23.28
N GLN A 84 7.24 -3.49 -23.54
CA GLN A 84 7.76 -3.26 -24.89
C GLN A 84 8.27 -4.55 -25.55
N PHE A 85 8.92 -5.43 -24.78
CA PHE A 85 9.39 -6.72 -25.28
C PHE A 85 8.23 -7.65 -25.64
N LEU A 86 7.18 -7.72 -24.82
CA LEU A 86 5.99 -8.54 -25.11
C LEU A 86 5.28 -8.02 -26.36
N ASP A 87 5.11 -6.69 -26.47
CA ASP A 87 4.52 -6.04 -27.64
C ASP A 87 5.33 -6.36 -28.91
N SER A 88 6.67 -6.25 -28.87
CA SER A 88 7.51 -6.49 -30.05
C SER A 88 7.52 -7.95 -30.54
N HIS A 89 7.08 -8.89 -29.70
CA HIS A 89 7.00 -10.32 -30.02
C HIS A 89 5.56 -10.81 -30.23
N ASN A 90 4.57 -9.90 -30.25
CA ASN A 90 3.14 -10.22 -30.32
C ASN A 90 2.70 -11.24 -29.25
N ILE A 91 3.23 -11.11 -28.03
CA ILE A 91 2.85 -11.95 -26.89
C ILE A 91 1.69 -11.26 -26.17
N GLU A 92 0.54 -11.93 -26.07
CA GLU A 92 -0.61 -11.41 -25.34
C GLU A 92 -0.37 -11.41 -23.82
N TYR A 93 -0.81 -10.35 -23.15
CA TYR A 93 -0.77 -10.23 -21.69
C TYR A 93 -1.99 -9.47 -21.17
N CYS A 94 -2.26 -9.61 -19.88
CA CYS A 94 -3.28 -8.84 -19.19
C CYS A 94 -2.75 -8.35 -17.84
N VAL A 95 -3.42 -7.35 -17.27
CA VAL A 95 -3.16 -6.87 -15.91
C VAL A 95 -4.33 -7.30 -15.04
N ALA A 96 -4.05 -8.09 -14.01
CA ALA A 96 -5.01 -8.39 -12.94
C ALA A 96 -4.52 -7.71 -11.66
N SER A 97 -5.40 -6.95 -11.02
CA SER A 97 -5.08 -6.21 -9.80
C SER A 97 -6.27 -6.26 -8.84
N ASN A 98 -5.95 -6.43 -7.55
CA ASN A 98 -6.90 -6.20 -6.44
C ASN A 98 -6.80 -4.77 -5.89
N GLY A 99 -6.08 -3.88 -6.59
CA GLY A 99 -6.00 -2.46 -6.24
C GLY A 99 -7.38 -1.80 -6.22
N PRO A 100 -7.59 -0.79 -5.36
CA PRO A 100 -8.86 -0.08 -5.23
C PRO A 100 -9.24 0.70 -6.50
#